data_AF-A0AAW5LD05-F1
#
_entry.id   AF-A0AAW5LD05-F1
#
_cell.length_a   1.000
_cell.length_b   1.000
_cell.length_c   1.000
_cell.angle_alpha   90.00
_cell.angle_beta   90.00
_cell.angle_gamma   90.00
#
_symmetry.space_group_name_H-M   'P 1'
#
loop_
_entity.id
_entity.type
_entity.pdbx_description
1 polymer ?
#
loop_
_entity_poly.entity_id
_entity_poly.type
_entity_poly.pdbx_seq_one_letter_code
_entity_poly.pdbx_strand_id
1 'polypeptide(L)'
;MNKYEYILLEDFDKDSSAEEILKYLEGEIWTNFESNSSYLSFVAEHILEENHYKWEVYDEDDGVCLAVKEAGNETFEVYWVHPWYKFTADSDFMFDKDDFKSIEESFV
;
A
#
# COMPACT_ATOMS: atom_id res chain seq x y z
N MET A 1 14.68 4.30 -11.51
CA MET A 1 13.78 4.67 -10.42
C MET A 1 13.70 6.18 -10.38
N ASN A 2 12.48 6.70 -10.40
CA ASN A 2 12.17 8.10 -10.18
C ASN A 2 12.20 8.37 -8.67
N LYS A 3 12.48 9.63 -8.30
CA LYS A 3 12.59 10.05 -6.91
C LYS A 3 11.34 10.82 -6.50
N TYR A 4 10.81 10.46 -5.34
CA TYR A 4 9.62 11.03 -4.75
C TYR A 4 9.90 11.41 -3.31
N GLU A 5 9.00 12.21 -2.77
CA GLU A 5 9.00 12.71 -1.41
C GLU A 5 7.59 12.48 -0.84
N TYR A 6 7.49 12.02 0.40
CA TYR A 6 6.20 11.80 1.05
C TYR A 6 6.17 12.20 2.53
N ILE A 7 4.96 12.46 3.04
CA ILE A 7 4.66 12.67 4.46
C ILE A 7 3.48 11.76 4.84
N LEU A 8 3.63 11.04 5.95
CA LEU A 8 2.54 10.33 6.61
C LEU A 8 1.75 11.31 7.46
N LEU A 9 0.44 11.42 7.21
CA LEU A 9 -0.46 12.30 7.93
C LEU A 9 -1.20 11.50 9.01
N GLU A 10 -0.52 11.22 10.13
CA GLU A 10 -1.00 10.27 11.16
C GLU A 10 -2.36 10.64 11.79
N ASP A 11 -2.65 11.93 11.92
CA ASP A 11 -3.89 12.45 12.53
C ASP A 11 -5.01 12.71 11.51
N PHE A 12 -4.84 12.30 10.25
CA PHE A 12 -5.75 12.62 9.15
C PHE A 12 -6.37 11.38 8.54
N ASP A 13 -7.65 11.49 8.21
CA ASP A 13 -8.44 10.47 7.55
C ASP A 13 -8.93 10.95 6.17
N LYS A 14 -9.70 10.09 5.51
CA LYS A 14 -10.31 10.37 4.20
C LYS A 14 -11.22 11.60 4.17
N ASP A 15 -11.84 11.97 5.30
CA ASP A 15 -12.83 13.05 5.39
C ASP A 15 -12.21 14.38 5.85
N SER A 16 -10.91 14.39 6.13
CA SER A 16 -10.18 15.56 6.56
C SER A 16 -10.13 16.65 5.50
N SER A 17 -10.16 17.92 5.94
CA SER A 17 -10.22 19.04 5.01
C SER A 17 -8.86 19.38 4.39
N ALA A 18 -8.87 19.83 3.14
CA ALA A 18 -7.66 20.27 2.46
C ALA A 18 -6.95 21.43 3.19
N GLU A 19 -7.69 22.30 3.88
CA GLU A 19 -7.12 23.42 4.64
C GLU A 19 -6.34 22.95 5.87
N GLU A 20 -6.83 21.94 6.59
CA GLU A 20 -6.15 21.38 7.76
C GLU A 20 -4.88 20.64 7.34
N ILE A 21 -4.95 19.87 6.25
CA ILE A 21 -3.80 19.15 5.69
C ILE A 21 -2.73 20.15 5.23
N LEU A 22 -3.12 21.22 4.51
CA LEU A 22 -2.17 22.24 4.07
C LEU A 22 -1.43 22.90 5.24
N LYS A 23 -2.14 23.23 6.32
CA LYS A 23 -1.52 23.79 7.53
C LYS A 23 -0.58 22.81 8.21
N TYR A 24 -0.93 21.52 8.23
CA TYR A 24 -0.06 20.49 8.81
C TYR A 24 1.24 20.34 8.02
N LEU A 25 1.17 20.38 6.68
CA LEU A 25 2.34 20.23 5.82
C LEU A 25 3.34 21.40 5.92
N GLU A 26 2.94 22.56 6.46
CA GLU A 26 3.83 23.71 6.65
C GLU A 26 4.90 23.42 7.70
N GLY A 27 6.14 23.17 7.24
CA GLY A 27 7.31 22.96 8.11
C GLY A 27 7.66 21.50 8.37
N GLU A 28 6.88 20.57 7.83
CA GLU A 28 7.15 19.14 7.91
C GLU A 28 8.30 18.72 6.98
N ILE A 29 8.97 17.66 7.40
CA ILE A 29 10.12 17.10 6.67
C ILE A 29 9.62 15.96 5.78
N TRP A 30 9.84 16.11 4.48
CA TRP A 30 9.50 15.10 3.51
C TRP A 30 10.49 13.93 3.55
N THR A 31 9.96 12.71 3.52
CA THR A 31 10.75 11.48 3.47
C THR A 31 10.99 11.10 2.02
N ASN A 32 12.24 10.77 1.66
CA ASN A 32 12.59 10.36 0.31
C ASN A 32 12.09 8.94 0.03
N PHE A 33 11.61 8.73 -1.20
CA PHE A 33 11.17 7.44 -1.69
C PHE A 33 11.57 7.25 -3.16
N GLU A 34 11.83 6.02 -3.59
CA GLU A 34 12.18 5.72 -4.98
C GLU A 34 11.19 4.71 -5.56
N SER A 35 10.64 5.00 -6.75
CA SER A 35 9.67 4.11 -7.41
C SER A 35 9.92 4.05 -8.92
N ASN A 36 9.52 2.95 -9.54
CA ASN A 36 9.49 2.83 -11.00
C ASN A 36 8.17 3.33 -11.60
N SER A 37 7.17 3.63 -10.78
CA SER A 37 5.93 4.25 -11.24
C SER A 37 6.19 5.68 -11.72
N SER A 38 5.31 6.18 -12.59
CA SER A 38 5.25 7.59 -13.00
C SER A 38 4.00 8.30 -12.47
N TYR A 39 3.04 7.58 -11.89
CA TYR A 39 1.82 8.14 -11.31
C TYR A 39 1.92 8.19 -9.80
N LEU A 40 1.68 9.36 -9.20
CA LEU A 40 1.79 9.56 -7.76
C LEU A 40 0.85 8.66 -6.93
N SER A 41 -0.32 8.30 -7.47
CA SER A 41 -1.24 7.34 -6.83
C SER A 41 -0.59 5.96 -6.64
N PHE A 42 0.04 5.42 -7.68
CA PHE A 42 0.77 4.15 -7.58
C PHE A 42 2.03 4.29 -6.72
N VAL A 43 2.64 5.48 -6.67
CA VAL A 43 3.74 5.74 -5.74
C VAL A 43 3.24 5.67 -4.29
N ALA A 44 2.07 6.25 -3.99
CA ALA A 44 1.43 6.16 -2.68
C ALA A 44 1.11 4.71 -2.30
N GLU A 45 0.62 3.91 -3.24
CA GLU A 45 0.42 2.46 -3.04
C GLU A 45 1.72 1.74 -2.68
N HIS A 46 2.81 1.99 -3.41
CA HIS A 46 4.11 1.39 -3.11
C HIS A 46 4.67 1.85 -1.75
N ILE A 47 4.46 3.13 -1.40
CA ILE A 47 4.86 3.64 -0.08
C ILE A 47 4.13 2.87 1.02
N LEU A 48 2.82 2.64 0.85
CA LEU A 48 2.06 1.82 1.79
C LEU A 48 2.57 0.38 1.81
N GLU A 49 2.80 -0.24 0.65
CA GLU A 49 3.35 -1.61 0.55
C GLU A 49 4.66 -1.79 1.31
N GLU A 50 5.57 -0.81 1.30
CA GLU A 50 6.84 -0.90 2.03
C GLU A 50 6.71 -0.60 3.53
N ASN A 51 5.66 0.12 3.95
CA ASN A 51 5.57 0.65 5.32
C ASN A 51 4.37 0.14 6.14
N HIS A 52 3.40 -0.56 5.54
CA HIS A 52 2.13 -0.91 6.21
C HIS A 52 2.33 -1.68 7.53
N TYR A 53 3.32 -2.58 7.59
CA TYR A 53 3.67 -3.29 8.82
C TYR A 53 4.16 -2.35 9.93
N LYS A 54 4.95 -1.33 9.58
CA LYS A 54 5.50 -0.36 10.55
C LYS A 54 4.41 0.62 11.02
N TRP A 55 3.47 0.92 10.14
CA TRP A 55 2.34 1.81 10.42
C TRP A 55 1.14 1.09 11.02
N GLU A 56 1.27 -0.21 11.30
CA GLU A 56 0.23 -1.04 11.87
C GLU A 56 -1.07 -1.04 11.05
N VAL A 57 -0.95 -0.93 9.72
CA VAL A 57 -2.04 -1.00 8.75
C VAL A 57 -2.12 -2.43 8.23
N TYR A 58 -3.16 -3.16 8.65
CA TYR A 58 -3.28 -4.59 8.37
C TYR A 58 -4.54 -4.97 7.62
N ASP A 59 -5.64 -4.26 7.82
CA ASP A 59 -6.92 -4.62 7.20
C ASP A 59 -7.29 -3.67 6.07
N GLU A 60 -8.21 -4.08 5.19
CA GLU A 60 -8.66 -3.25 4.04
C GLU A 60 -9.46 -2.02 4.47
N ASP A 61 -10.03 -2.04 5.68
CA ASP A 61 -10.70 -0.91 6.30
C ASP A 61 -9.71 0.04 7.00
N ASP A 62 -8.46 -0.40 7.22
CA ASP A 62 -7.39 0.43 7.72
C ASP A 62 -6.72 1.16 6.56
N GLY A 63 -6.43 2.43 6.74
CA GLY A 63 -5.71 3.21 5.74
C GLY A 63 -4.97 4.36 6.36
N VAL A 64 -4.20 5.06 5.52
CA VAL A 64 -3.44 6.24 5.92
C VAL A 64 -3.57 7.32 4.87
N CYS A 65 -3.52 8.57 5.33
CA CYS A 65 -3.37 9.73 4.48
C CYS A 65 -1.89 9.95 4.17
N LEU A 66 -1.55 10.01 2.87
CA LEU A 66 -0.20 10.31 2.38
C LEU A 66 -0.23 11.55 1.50
N ALA A 67 0.60 12.53 1.83
CA ALA A 67 0.99 13.57 0.88
C ALA A 67 2.21 13.09 0.10
N VAL A 68 2.17 13.16 -1.23
CA VAL A 68 3.22 12.63 -2.13
C VAL A 68 3.54 13.64 -3.23
N LYS A 69 4.82 13.79 -3.57
CA LYS A 69 5.29 14.62 -4.68
C LYS A 69 6.53 14.06 -5.33
N GLU A 70 6.84 14.53 -6.53
CA GLU A 70 8.16 14.31 -7.14
C GLU A 70 9.23 15.06 -6.36
N ALA A 71 10.42 14.45 -6.23
CA ALA A 71 11.50 15.05 -5.45
C ALA A 71 11.92 16.40 -6.03
N GLY A 72 11.92 17.44 -5.20
CA GLY A 72 12.23 18.81 -5.62
C GLY A 72 11.11 19.54 -6.36
N ASN A 73 9.93 18.93 -6.45
CA ASN A 73 8.72 19.59 -6.92
C ASN A 73 7.99 20.28 -5.75
N GLU A 74 7.29 21.37 -6.04
CA GLU A 74 6.46 22.12 -5.07
C GLU A 74 5.04 21.58 -5.02
N THR A 75 4.53 21.08 -6.15
CA THR A 75 3.18 20.51 -6.22
C THR A 75 3.17 19.09 -5.65
N PHE A 76 2.23 18.84 -4.74
CA PHE A 76 1.99 17.53 -4.14
C PHE A 76 0.52 17.13 -4.34
N GLU A 77 0.26 15.83 -4.22
CA GLU A 77 -1.07 15.25 -4.18
C GLU A 77 -1.25 14.53 -2.84
N VAL A 78 -2.49 14.43 -2.37
CA VAL A 78 -2.83 13.74 -1.12
C VAL A 78 -3.75 12.58 -1.42
N TYR A 79 -3.44 11.41 -0.87
CA TYR A 79 -4.17 10.18 -1.09
C TYR A 79 -4.52 9.52 0.24
N TRP A 80 -5.75 9.03 0.33
CA TRP A 80 -6.09 7.98 1.28
C TRP A 80 -5.77 6.64 0.63
N VAL A 81 -4.80 5.91 1.18
CA VAL A 81 -4.38 4.59 0.70
C VAL A 81 -4.63 3.54 1.77
N HIS A 82 -5.15 2.40 1.34
CA HIS A 82 -5.43 1.25 2.19
C HIS A 82 -4.93 -0.03 1.51
N PRO A 83 -4.63 -1.10 2.26
CA PRO A 83 -4.29 -2.38 1.69
C PRO A 83 -5.42 -2.89 0.81
N TRP A 84 -5.04 -3.51 -0.31
CA TRP A 84 -5.95 -4.29 -1.15
C TRP A 84 -5.35 -5.67 -1.35
N TYR A 85 -5.85 -6.68 -0.64
CA TYR A 85 -5.25 -8.00 -0.69
C TYR A 85 -5.75 -8.78 -1.91
N LYS A 86 -4.82 -9.23 -2.74
CA LYS A 86 -5.11 -10.22 -3.79
C LYS A 86 -4.64 -11.61 -3.37
N PHE A 87 -5.49 -12.33 -2.66
CA PHE A 87 -5.25 -13.74 -2.37
C PHE A 87 -5.37 -14.58 -3.64
N THR A 88 -4.35 -15.40 -3.93
CA THR A 88 -4.34 -16.29 -5.07
C THR A 88 -4.02 -17.71 -4.58
N ALA A 89 -4.76 -18.70 -5.07
CA ALA A 89 -4.52 -20.09 -4.72
C ALA A 89 -3.28 -20.63 -5.41
N ASP A 90 -2.55 -21.49 -4.71
CA ASP A 90 -1.47 -22.27 -5.31
C ASP A 90 -2.10 -23.38 -6.18
N SER A 91 -2.11 -23.14 -7.49
CA SER A 91 -2.65 -24.10 -8.46
C SER A 91 -1.79 -25.35 -8.62
N ASP A 92 -0.52 -25.31 -8.20
CA ASP A 92 0.39 -26.46 -8.25
C ASP A 92 0.17 -27.38 -7.05
N PHE A 93 -0.41 -26.87 -5.96
CA PHE A 93 -0.81 -27.64 -4.78
C PHE A 93 -2.32 -27.88 -4.77
N MET A 94 -2.79 -28.76 -5.65
CA MET A 94 -4.20 -29.09 -5.83
C MET A 94 -4.40 -30.61 -5.78
N PHE A 95 -5.35 -31.08 -4.97
CA PHE A 95 -5.77 -32.48 -4.90
C PHE A 95 -7.28 -32.59 -5.10
N ASP A 96 -7.71 -33.63 -5.79
CA ASP A 96 -9.12 -33.99 -5.95
C ASP A 96 -9.45 -35.38 -5.39
N LYS A 97 -10.72 -35.80 -5.50
CA LYS A 97 -11.18 -37.09 -4.93
C LYS A 97 -10.49 -38.30 -5.56
N ASP A 98 -10.03 -38.19 -6.79
CA ASP A 98 -9.41 -39.30 -7.50
C ASP A 98 -7.94 -39.44 -7.10
N ASP A 99 -7.25 -38.33 -6.77
CA ASP A 99 -5.93 -38.38 -6.12
C ASP A 99 -5.98 -39.20 -4.81
N PHE A 100 -7.04 -39.03 -3.99
CA PHE A 100 -7.19 -39.78 -2.74
C PHE A 100 -7.56 -41.25 -2.93
N LYS A 101 -8.39 -41.60 -3.92
CA LYS A 101 -8.71 -43.02 -4.24
C LYS A 101 -7.48 -43.77 -4.75
N SER A 102 -6.66 -43.11 -5.56
CA SER A 102 -5.41 -43.66 -6.09
C SER A 102 -4.46 -44.07 -4.96
N ILE A 103 -4.48 -43.32 -3.86
CA ILE A 103 -3.72 -43.63 -2.65
C ILE A 103 -4.34 -44.86 -1.96
N GLU A 104 -5.66 -44.90 -1.72
CA GLU A 104 -6.32 -46.04 -1.04
C GLU A 104 -6.18 -47.38 -1.79
N GLU A 105 -6.25 -47.37 -3.12
CA GLU A 105 -6.08 -48.58 -3.96
C GLU A 105 -4.64 -49.09 -3.99
N SER A 106 -3.65 -48.23 -3.72
CA SER A 106 -2.24 -48.62 -3.68
C SER A 106 -1.80 -49.32 -2.37
N PHE A 107 -2.68 -49.35 -1.36
CA PHE A 107 -2.47 -50.04 -0.08
C PHE A 107 -3.28 -51.34 0.08
N VAL A 108 -3.93 -51.82 -0.99
CA VAL A 108 -4.69 -53.10 -1.03
C VAL A 108 -3.94 -54.17 -1.79
#